data_AF-A0A3C1ZYX5-F1
#
_entry.id   AF-A0A3C1ZYX5-F1
#
_cell.length_a   1.000
_cell.length_b   1.000
_cell.length_c   1.000
_cell.angle_alpha   90.00
_cell.angle_beta   90.00
_cell.angle_gamma   90.00
#
_symmetry.space_group_name_H-M   'P 1'
#
loop_
_entity.id
_entity.type
_entity.pdbx_description
1 polymer ?
#
loop_
_entity_poly.entity_id
_entity_poly.type
_entity_poly.pdbx_seq_one_letter_code
_entity_poly.pdbx_strand_id
1 'polypeptide(L)'
;NYGSWVDIAAPGSAIYSTYPVSQGSYNSISGTSMACPHVSGIAALVVSNKFRNGEIITDEDLWGILTGNVTNIDAQNPSYIGQLGSGLVNAYSALTGEVPPPPPPPPCYEGSGDVTLTLLTDNYASETSWVLSDTTGATI
;
A
#
# COMPACT_ATOMS: atom_id res chain seq x y z
N ASN A 1 4.16 -18.59 4.93
CA ASN A 1 4.82 -19.41 5.97
C ASN A 1 4.73 -18.60 7.26
N TYR A 2 4.48 -19.24 8.40
CA TYR A 2 4.21 -18.58 9.67
C TYR A 2 4.78 -19.40 10.83
N GLY A 3 5.25 -18.72 11.85
CA GLY A 3 5.77 -19.32 13.08
C GLY A 3 6.61 -18.33 13.88
N SER A 4 6.89 -18.67 15.13
CA SER A 4 7.72 -17.84 16.03
C SER A 4 9.18 -17.72 15.60
N TRP A 5 9.60 -18.51 14.61
CA TRP A 5 10.94 -18.52 14.03
C TRP A 5 11.03 -17.65 12.76
N VAL A 6 9.93 -17.02 12.34
CA VAL A 6 9.94 -16.05 11.25
C VAL A 6 10.37 -14.71 11.81
N ASP A 7 11.41 -14.10 11.23
CA ASP A 7 11.87 -12.78 11.66
C ASP A 7 11.19 -11.64 10.89
N ILE A 8 10.97 -11.84 9.58
CA ILE A 8 10.40 -10.82 8.70
C ILE A 8 9.61 -11.47 7.56
N ALA A 9 8.49 -10.84 7.18
CA ALA A 9 7.66 -11.26 6.06
C ALA A 9 7.97 -10.45 4.80
N ALA A 10 7.85 -11.09 3.64
CA ALA A 10 8.00 -10.43 2.34
C ALA A 10 7.12 -11.11 1.28
N PRO A 11 6.85 -10.45 0.13
CA PRO A 11 6.03 -11.00 -0.95
C PRO A 11 6.65 -12.28 -1.52
N GLY A 12 5.93 -13.40 -1.41
CA GLY A 12 6.39 -14.71 -1.88
C GLY A 12 5.34 -15.50 -2.65
N SER A 13 4.21 -14.88 -3.02
CA SER A 13 3.15 -15.54 -3.78
C SER A 13 2.94 -14.85 -5.12
N ALA A 14 2.81 -15.63 -6.18
CA ALA A 14 2.63 -15.16 -7.55
C ALA A 14 3.64 -14.07 -7.97
N ILE A 15 4.91 -14.26 -7.58
CA ILE A 15 5.98 -13.31 -7.89
C ILE A 15 6.44 -13.53 -9.33
N TYR A 16 6.20 -12.54 -10.17
CA TYR A 16 6.64 -12.51 -11.55
C TYR A 16 8.12 -12.13 -11.63
N SER A 17 8.94 -13.02 -12.19
CA SER A 17 10.38 -12.80 -12.33
C SER A 17 10.92 -13.50 -13.58
N THR A 18 12.21 -13.26 -13.86
CA THR A 18 12.94 -13.93 -14.93
C THR A 18 12.95 -15.45 -14.72
N TYR A 19 12.85 -16.17 -15.82
CA TYR A 19 12.77 -17.63 -15.87
C TYR A 19 13.58 -18.12 -17.07
N PRO A 20 14.02 -19.39 -17.14
CA PRO A 20 14.77 -19.89 -18.28
C PRO A 20 14.07 -19.57 -19.61
N VAL A 21 14.84 -19.09 -20.59
CA VAL A 21 14.31 -18.67 -21.90
C VAL A 21 13.60 -19.83 -22.60
N SER A 22 14.13 -21.05 -22.47
CA SER A 22 13.52 -22.29 -22.98
C SER A 22 12.15 -22.59 -22.36
N GLN A 23 11.77 -21.92 -21.28
CA GLN A 23 10.53 -22.11 -20.53
C GLN A 23 9.65 -20.84 -20.51
N GLY A 24 9.95 -19.83 -21.35
CA GLY A 24 9.11 -18.64 -21.50
C GLY A 24 9.70 -17.33 -20.97
N SER A 25 10.99 -17.31 -20.57
CA SER A 25 11.77 -16.12 -20.15
C SER A 25 11.31 -15.43 -18.86
N TYR A 26 10.03 -15.52 -18.52
CA TYR A 26 9.44 -15.01 -17.29
C TYR A 26 8.35 -15.96 -16.81
N ASN A 27 8.17 -16.02 -15.50
CA ASN A 27 7.13 -16.84 -14.91
C ASN A 27 6.71 -16.27 -13.55
N SER A 28 5.47 -16.52 -13.15
CA SER A 28 4.98 -16.22 -11.80
C SER A 28 5.06 -17.46 -10.93
N ILE A 29 5.96 -17.44 -9.96
CA ILE A 29 6.18 -18.55 -9.03
C ILE A 29 5.96 -18.13 -7.59
N SER A 30 5.67 -19.11 -6.74
CA SER A 30 5.37 -18.90 -5.31
C SER A 30 6.32 -19.71 -4.44
N GLY A 31 6.77 -19.12 -3.34
CA GLY A 31 7.62 -19.75 -2.36
C GLY A 31 8.32 -18.74 -1.47
N THR A 32 8.83 -19.19 -0.33
CA THR A 32 9.73 -18.39 0.51
C THR A 32 11.03 -18.04 -0.23
N SER A 33 11.44 -18.85 -1.20
CA SER A 33 12.53 -18.53 -2.14
C SER A 33 12.26 -17.28 -2.97
N MET A 34 10.99 -16.88 -3.15
CA MET A 34 10.62 -15.63 -3.82
C MET A 34 10.47 -14.47 -2.83
N ALA A 35 10.17 -14.75 -1.56
CA ALA A 35 10.19 -13.74 -0.50
C ALA A 35 11.62 -13.29 -0.16
N CYS A 36 12.56 -14.23 -0.05
CA CYS A 36 13.97 -13.98 0.26
C CYS A 36 14.62 -12.87 -0.60
N PRO A 37 14.55 -12.89 -1.95
CA PRO A 37 15.19 -11.86 -2.78
C PRO A 37 14.59 -10.45 -2.60
N HIS A 38 13.34 -10.32 -2.14
CA HIS A 38 12.80 -9.00 -1.78
C HIS A 38 13.53 -8.43 -0.56
N VAL A 39 13.72 -9.23 0.49
CA VAL A 39 14.45 -8.81 1.69
C VAL A 39 15.92 -8.54 1.35
N SER A 40 16.57 -9.42 0.59
CA SER A 40 17.97 -9.21 0.16
C SER A 40 18.14 -7.97 -0.71
N GLY A 41 17.19 -7.69 -1.60
CA GLY A 41 17.21 -6.47 -2.42
C GLY A 41 17.08 -5.20 -1.60
N ILE A 42 16.21 -5.20 -0.59
CA ILE A 42 16.04 -4.06 0.33
C ILE A 42 17.28 -3.90 1.20
N ALA A 43 17.86 -5.00 1.71
CA ALA A 43 19.12 -4.98 2.44
C ALA A 43 20.25 -4.34 1.62
N ALA A 44 20.38 -4.72 0.34
CA ALA A 44 21.35 -4.12 -0.58
C ALA A 44 21.10 -2.63 -0.81
N LEU A 45 19.84 -2.19 -0.90
CA LEU A 45 19.48 -0.77 -0.99
C LEU A 45 19.90 0.01 0.26
N VAL A 46 19.65 -0.53 1.45
CA VAL A 46 20.05 0.08 2.73
C VAL A 46 21.57 0.24 2.78
N VAL A 47 22.32 -0.84 2.52
CA VAL A 47 23.79 -0.80 2.49
C VAL A 47 24.30 0.22 1.48
N SER A 48 23.71 0.26 0.28
CA SER A 48 24.10 1.22 -0.77
C SER A 48 23.82 2.66 -0.33
N ASN A 49 22.66 2.93 0.27
CA ASN A 49 22.29 4.26 0.76
C ASN A 49 23.24 4.73 1.88
N LYS A 50 23.49 3.88 2.87
CA LYS A 50 24.39 4.17 3.99
C LYS A 50 25.82 4.44 3.52
N PHE A 51 26.34 3.57 2.66
CA PHE A 51 27.66 3.77 2.06
C PHE A 51 27.78 5.09 1.30
N ARG A 52 26.76 5.45 0.51
CA ARG A 52 26.73 6.73 -0.23
C ARG A 52 26.70 7.96 0.67
N ASN A 53 26.21 7.83 1.90
CA ASN A 53 26.18 8.88 2.91
C ASN A 53 27.42 8.86 3.83
N GLY A 54 28.41 8.02 3.55
CA GLY A 54 29.63 7.90 4.36
C GLY A 54 29.46 7.11 5.66
N GLU A 55 28.35 6.38 5.81
CA GLU A 55 28.08 5.50 6.94
C GLU A 55 28.56 4.08 6.63
N ILE A 56 29.30 3.47 7.56
CA ILE A 56 29.60 2.03 7.54
C ILE A 56 28.71 1.39 8.61
N ILE A 57 27.86 0.47 8.19
CA ILE A 57 26.95 -0.26 9.06
C ILE A 57 27.41 -1.70 9.24
N THR A 58 27.17 -2.25 10.43
CA THR A 58 27.38 -3.68 10.72
C THR A 58 26.20 -4.51 10.20
N ASP A 59 26.35 -5.83 10.24
CA ASP A 59 25.26 -6.77 10.01
C ASP A 59 24.15 -6.64 11.05
N GLU A 60 24.51 -6.37 12.31
CA GLU A 60 23.54 -6.09 13.39
C GLU A 60 22.76 -4.79 13.13
N ASP A 61 23.43 -3.73 12.68
CA ASP A 61 22.75 -2.48 12.30
C ASP A 61 21.78 -2.71 11.15
N LEU A 62 22.21 -3.47 10.13
CA LEU A 62 21.38 -3.82 8.99
C LEU A 62 20.16 -4.64 9.42
N TRP A 63 20.36 -5.61 10.31
CA TRP A 63 19.30 -6.43 10.87
C TRP A 63 18.28 -5.58 11.65
N GLY A 64 18.77 -4.69 12.51
CA GLY A 64 17.93 -3.77 13.28
C GLY A 64 17.14 -2.82 12.38
N ILE A 65 17.75 -2.31 11.30
CA ILE A 65 17.05 -1.48 10.30
C ILE A 65 15.93 -2.30 9.64
N LEU A 66 16.22 -3.50 9.15
CA LEU A 66 15.24 -4.31 8.40
C LEU A 66 14.08 -4.77 9.27
N THR A 67 14.35 -5.20 10.51
CA THR A 67 13.31 -5.72 11.42
C THR A 67 12.57 -4.62 12.17
N GLY A 68 13.19 -3.45 12.39
CA GLY A 68 12.56 -2.29 13.02
C GLY A 68 11.72 -1.43 12.07
N ASN A 69 11.94 -1.52 10.76
CA ASN A 69 11.28 -0.70 9.74
C ASN A 69 10.37 -1.53 8.83
N VAL A 70 9.33 -2.08 9.43
CA VAL A 70 8.36 -2.99 8.79
C VAL A 70 6.96 -2.42 8.87
N THR A 71 6.09 -2.91 7.99
CA THR A 71 4.65 -2.65 8.05
C THR A 71 4.01 -3.74 8.89
N ASN A 72 3.35 -3.38 10.00
CA ASN A 72 2.55 -4.33 10.75
C ASN A 72 1.38 -4.80 9.87
N ILE A 73 1.22 -6.12 9.74
CA ILE A 73 0.18 -6.76 8.92
C ILE A 73 -0.74 -7.67 9.74
N ASP A 74 -0.73 -7.55 11.07
CA ASP A 74 -1.52 -8.38 11.98
C ASP A 74 -3.02 -8.16 11.78
N ALA A 75 -3.43 -6.91 11.55
CA ALA A 75 -4.84 -6.56 11.32
C ALA A 75 -5.42 -7.26 10.08
N GLN A 76 -4.58 -7.47 9.05
CA GLN A 76 -4.94 -8.18 7.82
C GLN A 76 -4.81 -9.70 7.97
N ASN A 77 -4.14 -10.17 9.02
CA ASN A 77 -3.80 -11.57 9.25
C ASN A 77 -4.09 -12.01 10.71
N PRO A 78 -5.34 -11.88 11.19
CA PRO A 78 -5.67 -12.06 12.60
C PRO A 78 -5.37 -13.46 13.14
N SER A 79 -5.36 -14.48 12.28
CA SER A 79 -5.02 -15.86 12.65
C SER A 79 -3.53 -16.11 12.86
N TYR A 80 -2.67 -15.17 12.46
CA TYR A 80 -1.22 -15.33 12.44
C TYR A 80 -0.49 -14.26 13.26
N ILE A 81 -1.21 -13.56 14.15
CA ILE A 81 -0.63 -12.57 15.04
C ILE A 81 0.54 -13.20 15.82
N GLY A 82 1.68 -12.52 15.81
CA GLY A 82 2.91 -12.99 16.46
C GLY A 82 3.62 -14.14 15.73
N GLN A 83 3.19 -14.49 14.51
CA GLN A 83 3.78 -15.57 13.70
C GLN A 83 4.30 -15.08 12.34
N LEU A 84 4.26 -13.77 12.09
CA LEU A 84 4.69 -13.13 10.83
C LEU A 84 5.99 -12.32 11.01
N GLY A 85 6.75 -12.63 12.06
CA GLY A 85 7.92 -11.88 12.49
C GLY A 85 7.56 -10.45 12.89
N SER A 86 8.52 -9.54 12.71
CA SER A 86 8.32 -8.12 13.02
C SER A 86 7.25 -7.47 12.13
N GLY A 87 7.05 -8.00 10.91
CA GLY A 87 6.06 -7.50 9.96
C GLY A 87 6.51 -7.66 8.50
N LEU A 88 5.77 -7.03 7.59
CA LEU A 88 6.09 -6.99 6.16
C LEU A 88 7.23 -6.00 5.91
N VAL A 89 8.30 -6.44 5.24
CA VAL A 89 9.44 -5.60 4.88
C VAL A 89 9.00 -4.31 4.16
N ASN A 90 9.55 -3.16 4.56
CA ASN A 90 9.20 -1.85 4.00
C ASN A 90 10.46 -1.12 3.55
N ALA A 91 10.67 -1.04 2.23
CA ALA A 91 11.86 -0.42 1.65
C ALA A 91 11.96 1.08 1.96
N TYR A 92 10.83 1.80 1.97
CA TYR A 92 10.82 3.24 2.25
C TYR A 92 11.22 3.48 3.71
N SER A 93 10.54 2.82 4.64
CA SER A 93 10.85 2.94 6.07
C SER A 93 12.27 2.49 6.39
N ALA A 94 12.78 1.43 5.75
CA ALA A 94 14.15 0.98 5.96
C ALA A 94 15.20 2.00 5.49
N LEU A 95 14.88 2.85 4.50
CA LEU A 95 15.78 3.87 3.98
C LEU A 95 15.67 5.21 4.72
N THR A 96 14.47 5.58 5.17
CA THR A 96 14.19 6.91 5.74
C THR A 96 13.98 6.91 7.25
N GLY A 97 13.63 5.77 7.85
CA GLY A 97 13.11 5.69 9.22
C GLY A 97 11.67 6.20 9.36
N GLU A 98 10.99 6.51 8.25
CA GLU A 98 9.65 7.09 8.23
C GLU A 98 8.62 6.14 7.61
N VAL A 99 7.36 6.25 8.03
CA VAL A 99 6.26 5.53 7.39
C VAL A 99 5.87 6.26 6.09
N PRO A 100 5.58 5.54 4.97
CA PRO A 100 5.17 6.19 3.73
C PRO A 100 4.01 7.16 3.95
N PRO A 101 4.01 8.35 3.31
CA PRO A 101 2.89 9.25 3.39
C PRO A 101 1.62 8.56 2.85
N PRO A 102 0.43 8.85 3.42
CA PRO A 102 -0.81 8.28 2.91
C PRO A 102 -0.99 8.67 1.45
N PRO A 103 -1.55 7.78 0.61
CA PRO A 103 -1.85 8.13 -0.77
C PRO A 103 -2.71 9.40 -0.80
N PRO A 104 -2.47 10.31 -1.75
CA PRO A 104 -3.30 11.51 -1.89
C PRO A 104 -4.77 11.08 -1.98
N PRO A 105 -5.69 11.84 -1.35
CA PRO A 105 -7.11 11.53 -1.44
C PRO A 105 -7.52 11.43 -2.91
N PRO A 106 -8.45 10.52 -3.26
CA PRO A 106 -8.99 10.44 -4.62
C PRO A 106 -9.39 11.84 -5.08
N PRO A 107 -9.16 12.22 -6.35
CA PRO A 107 -9.70 13.46 -6.86
C PRO A 107 -11.20 13.51 -6.56
N CYS A 108 -11.67 14.58 -5.93
CA CYS A 108 -13.09 14.86 -5.92
C CYS A 108 -13.47 14.99 -7.40
N TYR A 109 -14.15 13.97 -7.94
CA TYR A 109 -14.89 14.17 -9.16
C TYR A 109 -16.03 15.11 -8.77
N GLU A 110 -15.79 16.41 -8.89
CA GLU A 110 -16.83 17.41 -9.07
C GLU A 110 -17.56 16.98 -10.35
N GLY A 111 -18.47 16.02 -10.21
CA GLY A 111 -19.27 15.54 -11.31
C GLY A 111 -20.10 16.73 -11.76
N SER A 112 -19.73 17.36 -12.87
CA SER A 112 -20.68 18.16 -13.65
C SER A 112 -21.65 17.19 -14.32
N GLY A 113 -22.48 16.55 -13.50
CA GLY A 113 -23.61 15.75 -13.94
C GLY A 113 -24.83 16.64 -13.98
N ASP A 114 -25.48 16.72 -15.14
CA ASP A 114 -26.78 17.35 -15.23
C ASP A 114 -27.80 16.49 -14.46
N VAL A 115 -28.43 17.07 -13.43
CA VAL A 115 -29.52 16.44 -12.69
C VAL A 115 -30.85 16.97 -13.25
N THR A 116 -31.54 16.15 -14.02
CA THR A 116 -32.88 16.49 -14.54
C THR A 116 -33.96 16.12 -13.50
N LEU A 117 -34.56 17.13 -12.88
CA LEU A 117 -35.75 16.96 -12.04
C LEU A 117 -37.00 17.25 -12.86
N THR A 118 -37.89 16.25 -13.00
CA THR A 118 -39.22 16.46 -13.59
C THR A 118 -40.25 16.42 -12.48
N LEU A 119 -40.92 17.56 -12.26
CA LEU A 119 -41.98 17.70 -11.26
C LEU A 119 -43.32 17.88 -11.98
N LEU A 120 -44.31 17.07 -11.58
CA LEU A 120 -45.69 17.23 -12.05
C LEU A 120 -46.43 18.12 -11.06
N THR A 121 -46.94 19.25 -11.54
CA THR A 121 -47.89 20.07 -10.78
C THR A 121 -49.31 19.58 -11.05
N ASP A 122 -50.23 19.93 -10.16
CA ASP A 122 -51.66 19.75 -10.43
C ASP A 122 -52.17 20.84 -11.40
N ASN A 123 -53.49 20.93 -11.59
CA ASN A 123 -54.10 21.89 -12.52
C ASN A 123 -54.00 23.37 -12.07
N TYR A 124 -53.29 23.68 -10.98
CA TYR A 124 -53.13 25.03 -10.43
C TYR A 124 -51.66 25.42 -10.24
N ALA A 125 -50.83 25.15 -11.25
CA ALA A 125 -49.39 25.40 -11.25
C ALA A 125 -48.96 26.82 -10.81
N SER A 126 -49.80 27.85 -11.01
CA SER A 126 -49.50 29.24 -10.65
C SER A 126 -49.44 29.52 -9.15
N GLU A 127 -49.93 28.61 -8.30
CA GLU A 127 -49.90 28.77 -6.84
C GLU A 127 -48.69 28.08 -6.19
N THR A 128 -47.88 27.35 -6.96
CA THR A 128 -46.76 26.59 -6.43
C THR A 128 -45.42 27.25 -6.76
N SER A 129 -44.64 27.57 -5.73
CA SER A 129 -43.27 28.07 -5.86
C SER A 129 -42.27 27.09 -5.26
N TRP A 130 -41.13 26.91 -5.93
CA TRP A 130 -40.04 26.04 -5.48
C TRP A 130 -38.74 26.82 -5.43
N VAL A 131 -37.88 26.49 -4.48
CA VAL A 131 -36.51 27.02 -4.37
C VAL A 131 -35.59 25.82 -4.27
N LEU A 132 -34.63 25.71 -5.19
CA LEU A 132 -33.57 24.71 -5.09
C LEU A 132 -32.43 25.33 -4.29
N SER A 133 -31.85 24.59 -3.36
CA SER A 133 -30.69 25.06 -2.61
C SER A 133 -29.69 23.93 -2.43
N ASP A 134 -28.41 24.28 -2.42
CA ASP A 134 -27.36 23.32 -2.17
C ASP A 134 -27.25 22.98 -0.66
N THR A 135 -26.29 22.11 -0.31
CA THR A 135 -26.05 21.70 1.08
C THR A 135 -25.54 22.81 1.98
N THR A 136 -25.14 23.95 1.42
CA THR A 136 -24.74 25.17 2.14
C THR A 136 -25.91 26.14 2.35
N GLY A 137 -27.06 25.87 1.73
CA GLY A 137 -28.26 26.71 1.76
C GLY A 137 -28.24 27.84 0.72
N ALA A 138 -27.27 27.84 -0.19
CA ALA A 138 -27.24 28.78 -1.31
C ALA A 138 -28.29 28.38 -2.35
N THR A 139 -29.10 29.34 -2.80
CA THR A 139 -30.08 29.11 -3.86
C THR A 139 -29.37 28.91 -5.20
N ILE A 140 -29.74 27.84 -5.91
CA ILE A 140 -29.20 27.47 -7.22
C ILE A 140 -30.13 27.88 -8.35
#